data_AF-A0A257GV05-F1
#
_entry.id   AF-A0A257GV05-F1
#
_cell.length_a   1.000
_cell.length_b   1.000
_cell.length_c   1.000
_cell.angle_alpha   90.00
_cell.angle_beta   90.00
_cell.angle_gamma   90.00
#
_symmetry.space_group_name_H-M   'P 1'
#
loop_
_entity.id
_entity.type
_entity.pdbx_description
1 polymer ?
#
loop_
_entity_poly.entity_id
_entity_poly.type
_entity_poly.pdbx_seq_one_letter_code
_entity_poly.pdbx_strand_id
1 'polypeptide(L)'
;ARTTSMLVIMWLIGGSFFYGEVVITPAISVMSAIEGLEIVAPQLDTWIVPLSIIVLTLLFMIQKHGTAMVGKLFAPIMLTWFLILAGLGLRSIIANPEVLHALNPMWAVHFFLEYKTVSFIALGAVVLSITGVEALYADMGHFGKFPIRLAWFTVVLPSLTLNYFGQGALLLKNPEAIKNPFFLLAPDWALIPLLIIAALATVIAAQAVISGGFSLTR
;
A
#
# COMPACT_ATOMS: atom_id res chain seq x y z
N ALA A 1 31.17 26.64 6.04
CA ALA A 1 30.19 27.30 6.93
C ALA A 1 28.81 27.41 6.27
N ARG A 2 28.60 28.27 5.26
CA ARG A 2 27.28 28.49 4.64
C ARG A 2 26.67 27.24 3.97
N THR A 3 27.48 26.48 3.23
CA THR A 3 27.07 25.19 2.63
C THR A 3 26.71 24.15 3.69
N THR A 4 27.46 24.12 4.80
CA THR A 4 27.19 23.23 5.94
C THR A 4 25.86 23.54 6.60
N SER A 5 25.54 24.82 6.84
CA SER A 5 24.25 25.24 7.41
C SER A 5 23.08 24.91 6.49
N MET A 6 23.23 25.11 5.17
CA MET A 6 22.19 24.76 4.20
C MET A 6 21.94 23.26 4.15
N LEU A 7 23.00 22.45 4.17
CA LEU A 7 22.90 20.99 4.23
C LEU A 7 22.20 20.51 5.51
N VAL A 8 22.51 21.12 6.66
CA VAL A 8 21.85 20.81 7.94
C VAL A 8 20.37 21.15 7.89
N ILE A 9 19.99 22.31 7.35
CA ILE A 9 18.58 22.70 7.22
C ILE A 9 17.83 21.74 6.30
N MET A 10 18.39 21.38 5.15
CA MET A 10 17.77 20.40 4.24
C MET A 10 17.63 19.03 4.90
N TRP A 11 18.62 18.61 5.70
CA TRP A 11 18.55 17.39 6.49
C TRP A 11 17.44 17.42 7.54
N LEU A 12 17.31 18.52 8.28
CA LEU A 12 16.25 18.68 9.28
C LEU A 12 14.86 18.66 8.64
N ILE A 13 14.69 19.34 7.51
CA ILE A 13 13.44 19.32 6.74
C ILE A 13 13.13 17.90 6.27
N GLY A 14 14.08 17.23 5.61
CA GLY A 14 13.90 15.86 5.12
C GLY A 14 13.59 14.87 6.24
N GLY A 15 14.31 14.95 7.36
CA GLY A 15 14.06 14.15 8.55
C GLY A 15 12.66 14.38 9.12
N SER A 16 12.21 15.64 9.19
CA SER A 16 10.86 15.96 9.69
C SER A 16 9.74 15.39 8.81
N PHE A 17 9.90 15.42 7.48
CA PHE A 17 8.94 14.81 6.55
C PHE A 17 8.93 13.28 6.67
N PHE A 18 10.09 12.65 6.82
CA PHE A 18 10.19 11.21 7.03
C PHE A 18 9.52 10.78 8.34
N TYR A 19 9.71 11.53 9.43
CA TYR A 19 8.99 11.30 10.68
C TYR A 19 7.47 11.45 10.53
N GLY A 20 7.01 12.43 9.75
CA GLY A 20 5.59 12.58 9.43
C GLY A 20 5.02 11.35 8.71
N GLU A 21 5.75 10.83 7.72
CA GLU A 21 5.40 9.60 6.99
C GLU A 21 5.30 8.39 7.93
N VAL A 22 6.28 8.22 8.82
CA VAL A 22 6.31 7.11 9.79
C VAL A 22 5.10 7.10 10.73
N VAL A 23 4.51 8.27 11.02
CA VAL A 23 3.30 8.37 11.86
C VAL A 23 2.02 8.16 11.04
N ILE A 24 1.94 8.74 9.84
CA ILE A 24 0.71 8.74 9.03
C ILE A 24 0.49 7.39 8.35
N THR A 25 1.53 6.78 7.78
CA THR A 25 1.40 5.56 6.97
C THR A 25 0.81 4.37 7.74
N PRO A 26 1.25 4.05 8.99
CA PRO A 26 0.61 3.01 9.79
C PRO A 26 -0.87 3.28 10.07
N ALA A 27 -1.21 4.53 10.38
CA ALA A 27 -2.57 4.92 10.72
C ALA A 27 -3.52 4.75 9.53
N ILE A 28 -3.13 5.28 8.35
CA ILE A 28 -3.92 5.18 7.13
C ILE A 28 -4.00 3.72 6.65
N SER A 29 -2.87 2.99 6.64
CA SER A 29 -2.84 1.61 6.16
C SER A 29 -3.75 0.69 6.99
N VAL A 30 -3.67 0.76 8.32
CA VAL A 30 -4.53 -0.05 9.19
C VAL A 30 -5.99 0.33 9.02
N MET A 31 -6.31 1.63 8.96
CA MET A 31 -7.67 2.10 8.74
C MET A 31 -8.24 1.56 7.42
N SER A 32 -7.51 1.67 6.30
CA SER A 32 -7.95 1.16 5.01
C SER A 32 -8.14 -0.36 4.96
N ALA A 33 -7.39 -1.14 5.75
CA ALA A 33 -7.66 -2.57 5.89
C ALA A 33 -8.97 -2.85 6.65
N ILE A 34 -9.25 -2.06 7.70
CA ILE A 34 -10.46 -2.20 8.52
C ILE A 34 -11.70 -1.65 7.81
N GLU A 35 -11.58 -0.70 6.88
CA GLU A 35 -12.67 -0.20 6.04
C GLU A 35 -13.34 -1.31 5.21
N GLY A 36 -12.66 -2.43 4.96
CA GLY A 36 -13.28 -3.63 4.39
C GLY A 36 -14.46 -4.18 5.20
N LEU A 37 -14.51 -3.87 6.50
CA LEU A 37 -15.61 -4.23 7.38
C LEU A 37 -16.91 -3.56 6.96
N GLU A 38 -16.89 -2.36 6.37
CA GLU A 38 -18.09 -1.68 5.88
C GLU A 38 -18.77 -2.48 4.77
N ILE A 39 -17.98 -3.19 3.95
CA ILE A 39 -18.50 -4.04 2.86
C ILE A 39 -19.12 -5.33 3.41
N VAL A 40 -18.54 -5.90 4.49
CA VAL A 40 -18.98 -7.17 5.08
C VAL A 40 -20.14 -6.98 6.05
N ALA A 41 -20.11 -5.93 6.85
CA ALA A 41 -21.06 -5.62 7.91
C ALA A 41 -21.25 -4.10 8.02
N PRO A 42 -22.10 -3.49 7.17
CA PRO A 42 -22.31 -2.04 7.13
C PRO A 42 -22.71 -1.43 8.48
N GLN A 43 -23.41 -2.19 9.33
CA GLN A 43 -23.78 -1.77 10.68
C GLN A 43 -22.61 -1.55 11.65
N LEU A 44 -21.37 -1.90 11.25
CA LEU A 44 -20.16 -1.71 12.04
C LEU A 44 -19.29 -0.54 11.56
N ASP A 45 -19.81 0.35 10.70
CA ASP A 45 -19.12 1.55 10.22
C ASP A 45 -18.49 2.38 11.35
N THR A 46 -19.23 2.57 12.44
CA THR A 46 -18.85 3.37 13.61
C THR A 46 -17.71 2.71 14.39
N TRP A 47 -17.48 1.41 14.18
CA TRP A 47 -16.43 0.62 14.83
C TRP A 47 -15.11 0.63 14.06
N ILE A 48 -15.05 1.14 12.83
CA ILE A 48 -13.83 1.15 12.01
C ILE A 48 -12.69 1.90 12.73
N VAL A 49 -12.97 3.11 13.21
CA VAL A 49 -11.97 3.94 13.91
C VAL A 49 -11.56 3.32 15.25
N PRO A 50 -12.48 2.94 16.17
CA PRO A 50 -12.12 2.25 17.41
C PRO A 50 -11.29 0.97 17.20
N LEU A 51 -11.66 0.15 16.21
CA LEU A 51 -10.96 -1.10 15.92
C LEU A 51 -9.55 -0.84 15.38
N SER A 52 -9.40 0.17 14.52
CA SER A 52 -8.08 0.59 14.03
C SER A 52 -7.16 1.03 15.16
N ILE A 53 -7.68 1.78 16.15
CA ILE A 53 -6.92 2.18 17.34
C ILE A 53 -6.50 0.95 18.16
N ILE A 54 -7.39 -0.03 18.35
CA ILE A 54 -7.08 -1.27 19.06
C ILE A 54 -5.97 -2.03 18.33
N VAL A 55 -6.07 -2.21 17.00
CA VAL A 55 -5.07 -2.91 16.19
C VAL A 55 -3.72 -2.20 16.28
N LEU A 56 -3.67 -0.88 16.13
CA LEU A 56 -2.44 -0.10 16.27
C LEU A 56 -1.84 -0.22 17.67
N THR A 57 -2.66 -0.16 18.72
CA THR A 57 -2.21 -0.31 20.11
C THR A 57 -1.58 -1.68 20.33
N LEU A 58 -2.25 -2.76 19.89
CA LEU A 58 -1.73 -4.13 19.98
C LEU A 58 -0.44 -4.30 19.18
N LEU A 59 -0.40 -3.72 17.97
CA LEU A 59 0.78 -3.69 17.12
C LEU A 59 1.96 -3.10 17.91
N PHE A 60 1.83 -1.89 18.46
CA PHE A 60 2.89 -1.23 19.24
C PHE A 60 3.27 -2.01 20.52
N MET A 61 2.30 -2.66 21.17
CA MET A 61 2.56 -3.48 22.36
C MET A 61 3.42 -4.71 22.07
N ILE A 62 3.25 -5.34 20.90
CA ILE A 62 4.01 -6.52 20.50
C ILE A 62 5.43 -6.14 20.07
N GLN A 63 5.63 -4.94 19.49
CA GLN A 63 6.96 -4.47 19.02
C GLN A 63 8.04 -4.52 20.09
N LYS A 64 7.70 -4.25 21.36
CA LYS A 64 8.67 -4.18 22.47
C LYS A 64 9.45 -5.48 22.71
N HIS A 65 9.00 -6.61 22.16
CA HIS A 65 9.62 -7.93 22.35
C HIS A 65 10.62 -8.32 21.24
N GLY A 66 10.91 -7.42 20.29
CA GLY A 66 11.98 -7.58 19.30
C GLY A 66 11.54 -8.21 17.97
N THR A 67 12.06 -7.67 16.87
CA THR A 67 11.71 -8.00 15.47
C THR A 67 12.25 -9.36 14.99
N ALA A 68 13.17 -9.97 15.73
CA ALA A 68 13.91 -11.17 15.32
C ALA A 68 13.04 -12.44 15.22
N MET A 69 11.99 -12.58 16.03
CA MET A 69 11.08 -13.73 15.97
C MET A 69 9.97 -13.55 14.92
N VAL A 70 9.63 -12.30 14.60
CA VAL A 70 8.47 -11.96 13.76
C VAL A 70 8.82 -11.94 12.26
N GLY A 71 10.07 -11.64 11.91
CA GLY A 71 10.52 -11.58 10.52
C GLY A 71 10.34 -12.88 9.71
N LYS A 72 10.41 -14.05 10.36
CA LYS A 72 10.17 -15.35 9.68
C LYS A 72 8.70 -15.58 9.34
N LEU A 73 7.78 -15.02 10.13
CA LEU A 73 6.34 -15.13 9.89
C LEU A 73 5.86 -14.10 8.86
N PHE A 74 6.57 -12.98 8.72
CA PHE A 74 6.22 -11.90 7.81
C PHE A 74 6.34 -12.30 6.34
N ALA A 75 7.42 -12.98 5.96
CA ALA A 75 7.65 -13.32 4.55
C ALA A 75 6.54 -14.23 3.97
N PRO A 76 6.09 -15.32 4.63
CA PRO A 76 4.96 -16.12 4.14
C PRO A 76 3.64 -15.34 4.04
N ILE A 77 3.35 -14.47 5.02
CA ILE A 77 2.12 -13.66 5.00
C ILE A 77 2.15 -12.68 3.83
N MET A 78 3.26 -11.96 3.64
CA MET A 78 3.42 -11.01 2.53
C MET A 78 3.39 -11.70 1.17
N LEU A 79 4.01 -12.87 1.03
CA LEU A 79 3.95 -13.63 -0.21
C LEU A 79 2.51 -14.07 -0.51
N THR A 80 1.79 -14.57 0.51
CA THR A 80 0.38 -14.95 0.39
C THR A 80 -0.47 -13.73 -0.02
N TRP A 81 -0.25 -12.59 0.61
CA TRP A 81 -0.91 -11.32 0.28
C TRP A 81 -0.71 -10.96 -1.20
N PHE A 82 0.53 -10.90 -1.68
CA PHE A 82 0.82 -10.56 -3.09
C PHE A 82 0.27 -11.59 -4.08
N LEU A 83 0.23 -12.88 -3.73
CA LEU A 83 -0.39 -13.90 -4.56
C LEU A 83 -1.91 -13.73 -4.65
N ILE A 84 -2.57 -13.37 -3.54
CA ILE A 84 -4.00 -13.05 -3.53
C ILE A 84 -4.28 -11.81 -4.39
N LEU A 85 -3.48 -10.75 -4.26
CA LEU A 85 -3.59 -9.55 -5.09
C LEU A 85 -3.51 -9.87 -6.59
N ALA A 86 -2.52 -10.68 -6.97
CA ALA A 86 -2.33 -11.14 -8.34
C ALA A 86 -3.51 -11.99 -8.83
N GLY A 87 -3.98 -12.93 -8.02
CA GLY A 87 -5.09 -13.83 -8.36
C GLY A 87 -6.41 -13.08 -8.56
N LEU A 88 -6.75 -12.16 -7.64
CA LEU A 88 -7.93 -11.31 -7.75
C LEU A 88 -7.85 -10.37 -8.95
N GLY A 89 -6.68 -9.76 -9.16
CA GLY A 89 -6.40 -8.90 -10.30
C GLY A 89 -6.59 -9.62 -11.62
N LEU A 90 -5.93 -10.77 -11.78
CA LEU A 90 -6.00 -11.60 -12.97
C LEU A 90 -7.43 -12.07 -13.28
N ARG A 91 -8.19 -12.50 -12.25
CA ARG A 91 -9.60 -12.90 -12.41
C ARG A 91 -10.43 -11.77 -13.02
N SER A 92 -10.26 -10.54 -12.54
CA SER A 92 -11.01 -9.39 -13.05
C SER A 92 -10.57 -8.97 -14.45
N ILE A 93 -9.26 -9.02 -14.74
CA ILE A 93 -8.72 -8.76 -16.09
C ILE A 93 -9.27 -9.78 -17.10
N ILE A 94 -9.34 -11.07 -16.75
CA ILE A 94 -9.93 -12.10 -17.63
C ILE A 94 -11.41 -11.79 -17.91
N ALA A 95 -12.13 -11.25 -16.91
CA ALA A 95 -13.54 -10.89 -17.08
C ALA A 95 -13.73 -9.65 -17.97
N ASN A 96 -12.80 -8.68 -17.98
CA ASN A 96 -12.83 -7.52 -18.87
C ASN A 96 -11.42 -7.21 -19.43
N PRO A 97 -10.98 -7.90 -20.49
CA PRO A 97 -9.63 -7.74 -21.04
C PRO A 97 -9.34 -6.37 -21.64
N GLU A 98 -10.39 -5.58 -21.94
CA GLU A 98 -10.27 -4.23 -22.47
C GLU A 98 -9.42 -3.30 -21.58
N VAL A 99 -9.33 -3.58 -20.28
CA VAL A 99 -8.46 -2.81 -19.37
C VAL A 99 -6.99 -2.80 -19.82
N LEU A 100 -6.55 -3.84 -20.54
CA LEU A 100 -5.18 -3.93 -21.04
C LEU A 100 -4.86 -2.86 -22.10
N HIS A 101 -5.88 -2.25 -22.72
CA HIS A 101 -5.68 -1.09 -23.58
C HIS A 101 -5.04 0.09 -22.84
N ALA A 102 -5.16 0.16 -21.50
CA ALA A 102 -4.48 1.17 -20.68
C ALA A 102 -2.94 1.11 -20.77
N LEU A 103 -2.35 0.01 -21.29
CA LEU A 103 -0.93 -0.05 -21.59
C LEU A 103 -0.53 0.86 -22.77
N ASN A 104 -1.48 1.25 -23.62
CA ASN A 104 -1.22 2.20 -24.70
C ASN A 104 -1.11 3.62 -24.11
N PRO A 105 0.07 4.27 -24.20
CA PRO A 105 0.29 5.61 -23.62
C PRO A 105 -0.61 6.69 -24.22
N MET A 106 -1.21 6.45 -25.40
CA MET A 106 -2.19 7.36 -25.99
C MET A 106 -3.36 7.65 -25.06
N TRP A 107 -3.79 6.68 -24.23
CA TRP A 107 -4.86 6.94 -23.25
C TRP A 107 -4.49 7.99 -22.22
N ALA A 108 -3.23 7.98 -21.76
CA ALA A 108 -2.74 9.02 -20.86
C ALA A 108 -2.72 10.37 -21.59
N VAL A 109 -2.21 10.43 -22.82
CA VAL A 109 -2.19 11.67 -23.63
C VAL A 109 -3.60 12.22 -23.83
N HIS A 110 -4.55 11.39 -24.26
CA HIS A 110 -5.95 11.78 -24.41
C HIS A 110 -6.56 12.27 -23.10
N PHE A 111 -6.27 11.58 -21.99
CA PHE A 111 -6.74 11.98 -20.67
C PHE A 111 -6.22 13.37 -20.27
N PHE A 112 -4.97 13.72 -20.58
CA PHE A 112 -4.44 15.07 -20.34
C PHE A 112 -5.04 16.14 -21.24
N LEU A 113 -5.25 15.83 -22.51
CA LEU A 113 -5.83 16.77 -23.47
C LEU A 113 -7.30 17.09 -23.16
N GLU A 114 -8.06 16.08 -22.77
CA GLU A 114 -9.50 16.18 -22.50
C GLU A 114 -9.77 16.83 -21.14
N TYR A 115 -9.19 16.30 -20.07
CA TYR A 115 -9.55 16.67 -18.69
C TYR A 115 -8.63 17.72 -18.04
N LYS A 116 -7.53 18.11 -18.72
CA LYS A 116 -6.62 19.23 -18.38
C LYS A 116 -6.28 19.32 -16.87
N THR A 117 -6.92 20.24 -16.16
CA THR A 117 -6.70 20.50 -14.73
C THR A 117 -7.01 19.28 -13.87
N VAL A 118 -8.06 18.51 -14.21
CA VAL A 118 -8.42 17.29 -13.47
C VAL A 118 -7.32 16.24 -13.63
N SER A 119 -6.75 16.09 -14.83
CA SER A 119 -5.64 15.18 -15.09
C SER A 119 -4.40 15.57 -14.29
N PHE A 120 -4.13 16.87 -14.15
CA PHE A 120 -3.06 17.37 -13.31
C PHE A 120 -3.27 17.04 -11.82
N ILE A 121 -4.50 17.20 -11.31
CA ILE A 121 -4.82 16.83 -9.92
C ILE A 121 -4.71 15.31 -9.72
N ALA A 122 -5.15 14.52 -10.71
CA ALA A 122 -5.07 13.06 -10.67
C ALA A 122 -3.63 12.54 -10.60
N LEU A 123 -2.65 13.25 -11.18
CA LEU A 123 -1.23 12.92 -11.02
C LEU A 123 -0.80 12.91 -9.56
N GLY A 124 -1.39 13.75 -8.71
CA GLY A 124 -1.15 13.72 -7.26
C GLY A 124 -1.50 12.36 -6.65
N ALA A 125 -2.65 11.79 -7.02
CA ALA A 125 -3.05 10.46 -6.59
C ALA A 125 -2.12 9.35 -7.14
N VAL A 126 -1.63 9.51 -8.38
CA VAL A 126 -0.63 8.59 -8.95
C VAL A 126 0.67 8.64 -8.15
N VAL A 127 1.15 9.83 -7.77
CA VAL A 127 2.36 9.97 -6.94
C VAL A 127 2.18 9.33 -5.57
N LEU A 128 1.00 9.46 -4.95
CA LEU A 128 0.69 8.80 -3.67
C LEU A 128 0.78 7.27 -3.73
N SER A 129 0.59 6.65 -4.91
CA SER A 129 0.75 5.20 -5.09
C SER A 129 2.21 4.71 -5.04
N ILE A 130 3.18 5.62 -5.14
CA ILE A 130 4.63 5.32 -5.16
C ILE A 130 5.25 5.49 -3.76
N THR A 131 4.43 5.79 -2.75
CA THR A 131 4.89 5.95 -1.36
C THR A 131 5.48 4.65 -0.80
N GLY A 132 6.55 4.76 0.00
CA GLY A 132 7.21 3.61 0.63
C GLY A 132 8.46 3.10 -0.10
N VAL A 133 8.80 3.68 -1.25
CA VAL A 133 10.10 3.44 -1.90
C VAL A 133 11.25 3.94 -1.02
N GLU A 134 11.01 4.94 -0.18
CA GLU A 134 11.95 5.47 0.81
C GLU A 134 12.33 4.42 1.87
N ALA A 135 11.35 3.67 2.37
CA ALA A 135 11.59 2.56 3.29
C ALA A 135 12.41 1.45 2.61
N LEU A 136 12.13 1.17 1.33
CA LEU A 136 12.90 0.21 0.53
C LEU A 136 14.38 0.63 0.43
N TYR A 137 14.66 1.92 0.27
CA TYR A 137 16.02 2.46 0.23
C TYR A 137 16.72 2.40 1.61
N ALA A 138 16.00 2.69 2.70
CA ALA A 138 16.54 2.56 4.05
C ALA A 138 16.97 1.10 4.35
N ASP A 139 16.15 0.15 3.92
CA ASP A 139 16.39 -1.29 4.13
C ASP A 139 17.50 -1.87 3.23
N MET A 140 17.92 -1.17 2.16
CA MET A 140 19.06 -1.59 1.35
C MET A 140 20.36 -1.71 2.15
N GLY A 141 20.51 -0.91 3.22
CA GLY A 141 21.66 -0.99 4.11
C GLY A 141 21.74 -2.31 4.89
N HIS A 142 20.60 -2.97 5.12
CA HIS A 142 20.51 -4.21 5.90
C HIS A 142 20.49 -5.47 5.02
N PHE A 143 19.70 -5.46 3.94
CA PHE A 143 19.49 -6.64 3.08
C PHE A 143 20.34 -6.66 1.80
N GLY A 144 20.87 -5.49 1.41
CA GLY A 144 21.56 -5.32 0.13
C GLY A 144 20.62 -5.19 -1.07
N LYS A 145 21.16 -4.64 -2.16
CA LYS A 145 20.39 -4.29 -3.38
C LYS A 145 19.80 -5.47 -4.14
N PHE A 146 20.44 -6.64 -4.12
CA PHE A 146 20.05 -7.77 -4.98
C PHE A 146 18.76 -8.48 -4.51
N PRO A 147 18.63 -8.88 -3.22
CA PRO A 147 17.39 -9.50 -2.73
C PRO A 147 16.16 -8.60 -2.89
N ILE A 148 16.34 -7.29 -2.65
CA ILE A 148 15.28 -6.29 -2.81
C ILE A 148 14.80 -6.21 -4.26
N ARG A 149 15.72 -6.11 -5.22
CA ARG A 149 15.37 -6.08 -6.65
C ARG A 149 14.67 -7.36 -7.08
N LEU A 150 15.16 -8.51 -6.64
CA LEU A 150 14.54 -9.79 -6.96
C LEU A 150 13.08 -9.81 -6.48
N ALA A 151 12.83 -9.59 -5.19
CA ALA A 151 11.48 -9.56 -4.62
C ALA A 151 10.56 -8.54 -5.31
N TRP A 152 11.09 -7.36 -5.61
CA TRP A 152 10.35 -6.30 -6.29
C TRP A 152 9.90 -6.73 -7.69
N PHE A 153 10.83 -7.14 -8.54
CA PHE A 153 10.53 -7.44 -9.95
C PHE A 153 9.83 -8.78 -10.17
N THR A 154 9.96 -9.75 -9.26
CA THR A 154 9.34 -11.07 -9.44
C THR A 154 7.99 -11.23 -8.76
N VAL A 155 7.75 -10.53 -7.64
CA VAL A 155 6.52 -10.69 -6.84
C VAL A 155 5.77 -9.39 -6.73
N VAL A 156 6.37 -8.37 -6.13
CA VAL A 156 5.66 -7.14 -5.72
C VAL A 156 5.10 -6.39 -6.93
N LEU A 157 5.95 -6.04 -7.89
CA LEU A 157 5.56 -5.25 -9.05
C LEU A 157 4.51 -5.99 -9.90
N PRO A 158 4.70 -7.26 -10.32
CA PRO A 158 3.67 -7.99 -11.07
C PRO A 158 2.33 -8.07 -10.34
N SER A 159 2.34 -8.39 -9.04
CA SER A 159 1.12 -8.49 -8.23
C SER A 159 0.37 -7.18 -8.11
N LEU A 160 1.08 -6.07 -7.86
CA LEU A 160 0.47 -4.74 -7.78
C LEU A 160 -0.09 -4.31 -9.14
N THR A 161 0.66 -4.51 -10.22
CA THR A 161 0.19 -4.20 -11.58
C THR A 161 -1.08 -4.99 -11.89
N LEU A 162 -1.10 -6.30 -11.67
CA LEU A 162 -2.30 -7.12 -11.89
C LEU A 162 -3.48 -6.63 -11.04
N ASN A 163 -3.24 -6.26 -9.78
CA ASN A 163 -4.30 -5.78 -8.91
C ASN A 163 -4.90 -4.44 -9.38
N TYR A 164 -4.06 -3.45 -9.73
CA TYR A 164 -4.53 -2.16 -10.23
C TYR A 164 -5.29 -2.30 -11.56
N PHE A 165 -4.79 -3.10 -12.50
CA PHE A 165 -5.51 -3.40 -13.75
C PHE A 165 -6.82 -4.15 -13.46
N GLY A 166 -6.84 -5.07 -12.50
CA GLY A 166 -8.05 -5.76 -12.08
C GLY A 166 -9.11 -4.83 -11.48
N GLN A 167 -8.71 -3.85 -10.66
CA GLN A 167 -9.62 -2.81 -10.16
C GLN A 167 -10.15 -1.94 -11.31
N GLY A 168 -9.29 -1.57 -12.27
CA GLY A 168 -9.73 -0.88 -13.48
C GLY A 168 -10.75 -1.69 -14.29
N ALA A 169 -10.52 -2.99 -14.49
CA ALA A 169 -11.43 -3.90 -15.16
C ALA A 169 -12.79 -4.01 -14.45
N LEU A 170 -12.78 -3.99 -13.11
CA LEU A 170 -13.99 -3.96 -12.31
C LEU A 170 -14.78 -2.67 -12.55
N LEU A 171 -14.10 -1.52 -12.52
CA LEU A 171 -14.72 -0.20 -12.69
C LEU A 171 -15.28 0.03 -14.10
N LEU A 172 -14.65 -0.54 -15.13
CA LEU A 172 -15.19 -0.50 -16.51
C LEU A 172 -16.56 -1.18 -16.61
N LYS A 173 -16.78 -2.24 -15.83
CA LYS A 173 -18.04 -3.00 -15.82
C LYS A 173 -19.04 -2.45 -14.80
N ASN A 174 -18.58 -2.04 -13.62
CA ASN A 174 -19.41 -1.55 -12.53
C ASN A 174 -18.79 -0.27 -11.92
N PRO A 175 -19.17 0.91 -12.44
CA PRO A 175 -18.67 2.19 -11.92
C PRO A 175 -19.01 2.43 -10.44
N GLU A 176 -20.08 1.82 -9.91
CA GLU A 176 -20.48 1.97 -8.50
C GLU A 176 -19.46 1.33 -7.54
N ALA A 177 -18.60 0.43 -8.03
CA ALA A 177 -17.55 -0.20 -7.25
C ALA A 177 -16.45 0.78 -6.80
N ILE A 178 -16.48 2.04 -7.25
CA ILE A 178 -15.52 3.09 -6.84
C ILE A 178 -15.51 3.35 -5.33
N LYS A 179 -16.57 2.96 -4.61
CA LYS A 179 -16.63 3.04 -3.14
C LYS A 179 -15.52 2.23 -2.48
N ASN A 180 -15.30 1.00 -2.93
CA ASN A 180 -14.24 0.15 -2.42
C ASN A 180 -13.81 -0.88 -3.48
N PRO A 181 -13.07 -0.44 -4.51
CA PRO A 181 -12.74 -1.29 -5.66
C PRO A 181 -11.84 -2.46 -5.25
N PHE A 182 -11.08 -2.31 -4.17
CA PHE A 182 -10.22 -3.36 -3.64
C PHE A 182 -11.00 -4.53 -3.06
N PHE A 183 -11.90 -4.29 -2.09
CA PHE A 183 -12.68 -5.36 -1.47
C PHE A 183 -13.73 -5.94 -2.43
N LEU A 184 -14.35 -5.10 -3.27
CA LEU A 184 -15.33 -5.55 -4.27
C LEU A 184 -14.71 -6.34 -5.44
N LEU A 185 -13.38 -6.36 -5.55
CA LEU A 185 -12.67 -7.24 -6.48
C LEU A 185 -12.77 -8.72 -6.07
N ALA A 186 -12.91 -8.98 -4.77
CA ALA A 186 -13.01 -10.32 -4.23
C ALA A 186 -14.45 -10.87 -4.33
N PRO A 187 -14.62 -12.19 -4.50
CA PRO A 187 -15.93 -12.80 -4.35
C PRO A 187 -16.39 -12.70 -2.89
N ASP A 188 -17.70 -12.65 -2.66
CA ASP A 188 -18.29 -12.42 -1.32
C ASP A 188 -17.76 -13.37 -0.24
N TRP A 189 -17.55 -14.65 -0.57
CA TRP A 189 -17.02 -15.64 0.36
C TRP A 189 -15.58 -15.36 0.81
N ALA A 190 -14.80 -14.63 0.00
CA ALA A 190 -13.40 -14.33 0.26
C ALA A 190 -13.20 -12.99 0.97
N LEU A 191 -14.24 -12.17 1.18
CA LEU A 191 -14.13 -10.87 1.81
C LEU A 191 -13.55 -10.93 3.24
N ILE A 192 -14.06 -11.85 4.07
CA ILE A 192 -13.57 -12.02 5.45
C ILE A 192 -12.11 -12.50 5.47
N PRO A 193 -11.73 -13.58 4.73
CA PRO A 193 -10.34 -13.96 4.60
C PRO A 193 -9.43 -12.83 4.10
N LEU A 194 -9.89 -12.06 3.10
CA LEU A 194 -9.14 -10.94 2.54
C LEU A 194 -8.93 -9.83 3.57
N LEU A 195 -9.96 -9.49 4.35
CA LEU A 195 -9.88 -8.51 5.43
C LEU A 195 -8.83 -8.91 6.46
N ILE A 196 -8.83 -10.17 6.90
CA ILE A 196 -7.85 -10.69 7.86
C ILE A 196 -6.43 -10.58 7.30
N ILE A 197 -6.21 -11.01 6.05
CA ILE A 197 -4.89 -10.95 5.43
C ILE A 197 -4.46 -9.50 5.19
N ALA A 198 -5.38 -8.61 4.79
CA ALA A 198 -5.12 -7.19 4.62
C ALA A 198 -4.68 -6.55 5.94
N ALA A 199 -5.39 -6.84 7.04
CA ALA A 199 -5.01 -6.36 8.37
C ALA A 199 -3.63 -6.88 8.80
N LEU A 200 -3.31 -8.15 8.53
CA LEU A 200 -1.98 -8.69 8.81
C LEU A 200 -0.90 -8.03 7.95
N ALA A 201 -1.15 -7.82 6.66
CA ALA A 201 -0.21 -7.17 5.74
C ALA A 201 0.06 -5.71 6.14
N THR A 202 -0.96 -4.96 6.54
CA THR A 202 -0.81 -3.57 6.97
C THR A 202 -0.09 -3.46 8.31
N VAL A 203 -0.32 -4.40 9.24
CA VAL A 203 0.48 -4.53 10.45
C VAL A 203 1.95 -4.75 10.11
N ILE A 204 2.27 -5.65 9.17
CA ILE A 204 3.66 -5.92 8.75
C ILE A 204 4.28 -4.69 8.08
N ALA A 205 3.55 -4.01 7.19
CA ALA A 205 4.01 -2.81 6.50
C ALA A 205 4.33 -1.68 7.49
N ALA A 206 3.43 -1.43 8.46
CA ALA A 206 3.64 -0.45 9.50
C ALA A 206 4.92 -0.71 10.32
N GLN A 207 5.22 -1.98 10.62
CA GLN A 207 6.45 -2.35 11.33
C GLN A 207 7.71 -1.97 10.55
N ALA A 208 7.74 -2.24 9.25
CA ALA A 208 8.88 -1.93 8.39
C ALA A 208 9.15 -0.42 8.38
N VAL A 209 8.10 0.39 8.20
CA VAL A 209 8.20 1.86 8.21
C VAL A 209 8.70 2.39 9.55
N ILE A 210 8.14 1.91 10.66
CA ILE A 210 8.55 2.34 12.02
C ILE A 210 10.01 1.95 12.30
N SER A 211 10.43 0.74 11.90
CA SER A 211 11.81 0.28 12.03
C SER A 211 12.79 1.12 11.19
N GLY A 212 12.39 1.51 9.97
CA GLY A 212 13.12 2.46 9.14
C GLY A 212 13.24 3.83 9.81
N GLY A 213 12.14 4.31 10.40
CA GLY A 213 12.06 5.50 11.26
C GLY A 213 13.15 5.54 12.34
N PHE A 214 13.20 4.51 13.19
CA PHE A 214 14.18 4.43 14.28
C PHE A 214 15.63 4.32 13.78
N SER A 215 15.85 3.67 12.63
CA SER A 215 17.18 3.52 12.04
C SER A 215 17.79 4.83 11.57
N LEU A 216 16.97 5.81 11.15
CA LEU A 216 17.45 7.15 10.77
C LEU A 216 17.99 7.97 11.95
N THR A 217 17.58 7.60 13.16
CA THR A 217 17.77 8.40 14.39
C THR A 217 18.89 7.90 15.29
N ARG A 218 19.40 6.70 14.98
CA ARG A 218 20.56 6.09 15.60
C ARG A 218 21.80 6.32 14.74
#